data_AF-A0A553MLG1-F1
#
_entry.id   AF-A0A553MLG1-F1
#
_cell.length_a   1.000
_cell.length_b   1.000
_cell.length_c   1.000
_cell.angle_alpha   90.00
_cell.angle_beta   90.00
_cell.angle_gamma   90.00
#
_symmetry.space_group_name_H-M   'P 1'
#
loop_
_entity.id
_entity.type
_entity.pdbx_description
1 polymer ?
#
loop_
_entity_poly.entity_id
_entity_poly.type
_entity_poly.pdbx_seq_one_letter_code
_entity_poly.pdbx_strand_id
1 'polypeptide(L)'
;MPPEVASRARSPLQVIQGDLSSLCPALREFIQTSASLCQPDALHICDGSERENTRVESRTVIVTPDRRDAVPTPLSGGESQLGRWMSPEQWEKEKNLRFPGCMKGRVMYMVPFSMGPLGSPLSRIGVELTDSPYVVVSMRIMTRMGQAVLEELGDGEFVRCLHSVGCPLPLRKPLVSNWPCNPELTLIAHLPDQRSIVSFGSGYGGNSLLGKKCLALRMASRMAREEGWLAEHMLIVGITNPAGEKKYFAAAFPSACGKTNLAMMEPALPGWRVECVGDDIAWMQFDRDGVLRAINPENGFFGVAPGTSSRTNPNALSTIQQNTIFTNVGESSDGGVVWEGKDEDLPTGVTVTSWRNLPWSQTVGLEEQHLGLDQLFRVSKDFWSQEVHQVREYLKREVNEDLPEEMERQMKLLEERLEEST
;
A
#
# COMPACT_ATOMS: atom_id res chain seq x y z
N MET A 1 34.87 45.70 9.55
CA MET A 1 33.75 44.75 9.49
C MET A 1 33.86 43.98 8.17
N PRO A 2 33.61 42.66 8.14
CA PRO A 2 33.25 41.99 6.90
C PRO A 2 31.92 42.55 6.38
N PRO A 3 31.66 42.59 5.06
CA PRO A 3 30.37 42.99 4.53
C PRO A 3 29.32 41.91 4.85
N GLU A 4 28.16 42.32 5.37
CA GLU A 4 27.03 41.41 5.57
C GLU A 4 26.47 40.97 4.22
N VAL A 5 26.39 39.65 4.01
CA VAL A 5 25.67 39.09 2.87
C VAL A 5 24.18 39.27 3.15
N ALA A 6 23.57 40.25 2.49
CA ALA A 6 22.14 40.56 2.65
C ALA A 6 21.29 39.31 2.44
N SER A 7 20.70 38.81 3.52
CA SER A 7 19.78 37.67 3.47
C SER A 7 18.54 38.09 2.69
N ARG A 8 18.35 37.49 1.51
CA ARG A 8 17.08 37.61 0.79
C ARG A 8 16.00 37.01 1.67
N ALA A 9 15.18 37.86 2.28
CA ALA A 9 13.99 37.45 3.00
C ALA A 9 13.17 36.55 2.06
N ARG A 10 12.98 35.28 2.44
CA ARG A 10 12.14 34.36 1.67
C ARG A 10 10.72 34.92 1.71
N SER A 11 10.06 34.99 0.55
CA SER A 11 8.63 35.28 0.47
C SER A 11 7.88 34.25 1.33
N PRO A 12 6.84 34.65 2.08
CA PRO A 12 6.04 33.71 2.86
C PRO A 12 5.39 32.68 1.94
N LEU A 13 5.17 31.47 2.46
CA LEU A 13 4.57 30.36 1.71
C LEU A 13 3.18 30.78 1.20
N GLN A 14 2.97 30.77 -0.12
CA GLN A 14 1.70 31.14 -0.71
C GLN A 14 0.68 30.02 -0.52
N VAL A 15 -0.21 30.19 0.46
CA VAL A 15 -1.34 29.30 0.70
C VAL A 15 -2.39 29.56 -0.39
N ILE A 16 -2.60 28.59 -1.28
CA ILE A 16 -3.56 28.69 -2.40
C ILE A 16 -5.00 28.41 -1.93
N GLN A 17 -5.16 27.54 -0.92
CA GLN A 17 -6.45 27.17 -0.35
C GLN A 17 -6.27 26.76 1.13
N GLY A 18 -7.24 27.09 1.98
CA GLY A 18 -7.18 26.88 3.43
C GLY A 18 -6.46 28.01 4.16
N ASP A 19 -6.24 27.83 5.46
CA ASP A 19 -5.48 28.75 6.32
C ASP A 19 -4.54 27.94 7.20
N LEU A 20 -3.29 28.38 7.34
CA LEU A 20 -2.31 27.76 8.24
C LEU A 20 -2.49 28.20 9.70
N SER A 21 -3.20 29.32 9.95
CA SER A 21 -3.44 29.86 11.29
C SER A 21 -4.48 29.06 12.09
N SER A 22 -5.39 28.36 11.40
CA SER A 22 -6.37 27.45 12.01
C SER A 22 -5.84 26.03 12.29
N LEU A 23 -4.68 25.64 11.73
CA LEU A 23 -4.06 24.33 11.97
C LEU A 23 -3.29 24.32 13.30
N CYS A 24 -3.29 23.17 13.99
CA CYS A 24 -2.58 22.97 15.24
C CYS A 24 -1.05 23.19 15.11
N PRO A 25 -0.32 23.51 16.21
CA PRO A 25 1.09 23.90 16.14
C PRO A 25 2.00 22.85 15.50
N ALA A 26 1.85 21.57 15.87
CA ALA A 26 2.67 20.47 15.35
C ALA A 26 2.45 20.23 13.85
N LEU A 27 1.22 20.40 13.35
CA LEU A 27 0.91 20.32 11.93
C LEU A 27 1.50 21.52 11.18
N ARG A 28 1.36 22.74 11.72
CA ARG A 28 1.94 23.95 11.16
C ARG A 28 3.46 23.87 11.05
N GLU A 29 4.13 23.38 12.09
CA GLU A 29 5.58 23.13 12.11
C GLU A 29 6.00 22.10 11.05
N PHE A 30 5.28 20.97 10.94
CA PHE A 30 5.55 19.94 9.94
C PHE A 30 5.43 20.49 8.51
N ILE A 31 4.39 21.27 8.22
CA ILE A 31 4.21 21.95 6.92
C ILE A 31 5.32 22.96 6.66
N GLN A 32 5.61 23.86 7.61
CA GLN A 32 6.61 24.92 7.43
C GLN A 32 8.02 24.37 7.25
N THR A 33 8.38 23.31 7.99
CA THR A 33 9.66 22.60 7.86
C THR A 33 9.77 21.92 6.50
N SER A 34 8.74 21.14 6.12
CA SER A 34 8.70 20.43 4.84
C SER A 34 8.71 21.37 3.64
N ALA A 35 7.96 22.48 3.70
CA ALA A 35 7.94 23.47 2.63
C ALA A 35 9.27 24.25 2.52
N SER A 36 9.93 24.55 3.66
CA SER A 36 11.25 25.19 3.69
C SER A 36 12.36 24.32 3.10
N LEU A 37 12.20 22.99 3.22
CA LEU A 37 13.03 21.97 2.59
C LEU A 37 12.72 21.80 1.10
N CYS A 38 11.45 21.60 0.74
CA CYS A 38 11.02 21.15 -0.59
C CYS A 38 10.79 22.27 -1.61
N GLN A 39 10.46 23.49 -1.17
CA GLN A 39 10.30 24.73 -1.98
C GLN A 39 9.24 24.67 -3.10
N PRO A 40 7.92 24.62 -2.82
CA PRO A 40 6.86 24.48 -3.83
C PRO A 40 6.48 25.77 -4.62
N ASP A 41 6.21 25.66 -5.94
CA ASP A 41 5.70 26.75 -6.83
C ASP A 41 4.70 26.39 -7.99
N ALA A 42 4.34 25.11 -8.26
CA ALA A 42 3.51 24.54 -9.38
C ALA A 42 4.18 24.37 -10.80
N LEU A 43 3.97 23.33 -11.67
CA LEU A 43 3.27 22.00 -11.65
C LEU A 43 3.83 21.02 -12.77
N HIS A 44 3.46 19.69 -12.78
CA HIS A 44 3.62 18.69 -13.91
C HIS A 44 5.06 18.15 -14.26
N ILE A 45 5.38 16.94 -14.79
CA ILE A 45 4.73 15.58 -14.93
C ILE A 45 5.81 14.46 -15.31
N CYS A 46 5.47 13.22 -15.77
CA CYS A 46 6.20 11.98 -16.33
C CYS A 46 7.45 11.18 -15.76
N ASP A 47 7.72 9.85 -15.99
CA ASP A 47 7.42 8.79 -17.03
C ASP A 47 6.41 7.61 -16.73
N GLY A 48 6.70 6.64 -15.87
CA GLY A 48 5.83 5.51 -15.45
C GLY A 48 5.93 4.20 -16.27
N SER A 49 6.71 3.21 -15.82
CA SER A 49 6.89 1.92 -16.53
C SER A 49 7.14 0.69 -15.63
N GLU A 50 6.86 -0.51 -16.14
CA GLU A 50 6.96 -1.81 -15.43
C GLU A 50 8.24 -2.04 -14.62
N ARG A 51 9.39 -1.53 -15.10
CA ARG A 51 10.70 -1.64 -14.43
C ARG A 51 10.78 -0.86 -13.11
N GLU A 52 9.81 -0.02 -12.81
CA GLU A 52 9.64 0.64 -11.53
C GLU A 52 9.28 -0.37 -10.43
N ASN A 53 8.33 -1.28 -10.68
CA ASN A 53 7.73 -2.15 -9.68
C ASN A 53 8.76 -3.10 -9.01
N THR A 54 9.51 -3.87 -9.80
CA THR A 54 10.51 -4.83 -9.27
C THR A 54 11.75 -4.17 -8.64
N ARG A 55 11.90 -2.84 -8.74
CA ARG A 55 12.98 -2.08 -8.09
C ARG A 55 12.58 -1.44 -6.76
N VAL A 56 11.29 -1.42 -6.43
CA VAL A 56 10.76 -0.69 -5.27
C VAL A 56 11.07 -1.39 -3.94
N GLU A 57 11.01 -2.73 -3.89
CA GLU A 57 11.31 -3.48 -2.66
C GLU A 57 12.77 -3.29 -2.22
N SER A 58 13.72 -3.29 -3.17
CA SER A 58 15.13 -3.02 -2.86
C SER A 58 15.41 -1.57 -2.43
N ARG A 59 14.42 -0.69 -2.57
CA ARG A 59 14.42 0.73 -2.20
C ARG A 59 13.43 1.06 -1.07
N THR A 60 12.83 0.04 -0.45
CA THR A 60 11.91 0.17 0.69
C THR A 60 12.67 -0.19 1.96
N VAL A 61 12.80 0.74 2.92
CA VAL A 61 13.62 0.57 4.12
C VAL A 61 12.91 1.00 5.40
N ILE A 62 13.33 0.41 6.52
CA ILE A 62 13.02 0.85 7.88
C ILE A 62 14.30 1.47 8.47
N VAL A 63 14.16 2.61 9.16
CA VAL A 63 15.25 3.35 9.80
C VAL A 63 15.05 3.29 11.32
N THR A 64 15.89 2.51 11.98
CA THR A 64 15.99 2.37 13.45
C THR A 64 17.46 2.53 13.86
N PRO A 65 17.77 2.91 15.12
CA PRO A 65 19.15 2.97 15.61
C PRO A 65 19.87 1.63 15.44
N ASP A 66 19.25 0.55 15.91
CA ASP A 66 19.76 -0.82 15.81
C ASP A 66 19.09 -1.59 14.67
N ARG A 67 19.89 -2.35 13.90
CA ARG A 67 19.39 -3.19 12.79
C ARG A 67 18.40 -4.26 13.27
N ARG A 68 18.60 -4.82 14.46
CA ARG A 68 17.79 -5.94 14.99
C ARG A 68 16.34 -5.54 15.33
N ASP A 69 16.07 -4.25 15.56
CA ASP A 69 14.70 -3.73 15.72
C ASP A 69 13.89 -3.70 14.42
N ALA A 70 14.56 -3.73 13.26
CA ALA A 70 13.94 -3.69 11.94
C ALA A 70 13.95 -5.06 11.22
N VAL A 71 15.03 -5.84 11.36
CA VAL A 71 15.15 -7.19 10.77
C VAL A 71 16.01 -8.13 11.64
N PRO A 72 15.67 -9.44 11.73
CA PRO A 72 16.60 -10.46 12.21
C PRO A 72 17.90 -10.48 11.41
N THR A 73 18.94 -11.09 11.99
CA THR A 73 20.22 -11.31 11.29
C THR A 73 20.19 -12.68 10.61
N PRO A 74 20.22 -12.79 9.26
CA PRO A 74 20.13 -14.08 8.58
C PRO A 74 21.36 -14.94 8.84
N LEU A 75 21.17 -16.25 9.05
CA LEU A 75 22.27 -17.20 9.26
C LEU A 75 23.22 -17.32 8.05
N SER A 76 22.76 -16.89 6.87
CA SER A 76 23.54 -16.82 5.63
C SER A 76 24.52 -15.62 5.57
N GLY A 77 24.44 -14.67 6.51
CA GLY A 77 25.27 -13.46 6.51
C GLY A 77 24.90 -12.41 5.43
N GLY A 78 23.79 -12.59 4.72
CA GLY A 78 23.38 -11.73 3.60
C GLY A 78 22.44 -10.57 3.97
N GLU A 79 21.79 -10.03 2.93
CA GLU A 79 20.56 -9.24 3.10
C GLU A 79 19.42 -10.15 3.59
N SER A 80 18.55 -9.65 4.46
CA SER A 80 17.38 -10.39 4.94
C SER A 80 16.25 -10.38 3.91
N GLN A 81 15.49 -11.47 3.83
CA GLN A 81 14.26 -11.53 3.03
C GLN A 81 13.03 -10.99 3.78
N LEU A 82 13.16 -10.69 5.08
CA LEU A 82 12.09 -10.19 5.94
C LEU A 82 11.95 -8.65 5.92
N GLY A 83 12.92 -7.94 5.33
CA GLY A 83 12.91 -6.50 5.23
C GLY A 83 14.28 -5.91 4.93
N ARG A 84 14.39 -4.58 4.90
CA ARG A 84 15.65 -3.86 4.71
C ARG A 84 15.77 -2.75 5.75
N TRP A 85 16.94 -2.69 6.38
CA TRP A 85 17.30 -1.65 7.35
C TRP A 85 18.24 -0.62 6.71
N MET A 86 18.13 0.63 7.14
CA MET A 86 19.07 1.72 6.81
C MET A 86 19.42 2.47 8.10
N SER A 87 20.71 2.71 8.36
CA SER A 87 21.13 3.43 9.57
C SER A 87 20.70 4.91 9.54
N PRO A 88 20.51 5.56 10.69
CA PRO A 88 20.12 6.97 10.76
C PRO A 88 21.08 7.92 10.02
N GLU A 89 22.39 7.65 10.05
CA GLU A 89 23.40 8.47 9.36
C GLU A 89 23.38 8.27 7.85
N GLN A 90 23.04 7.07 7.36
CA GLN A 90 22.84 6.87 5.93
C GLN A 90 21.52 7.50 5.48
N TRP A 91 20.45 7.32 6.25
CA TRP A 91 19.15 7.94 6.01
C TRP A 91 19.26 9.46 5.82
N GLU A 92 19.92 10.18 6.75
CA GLU A 92 20.05 11.63 6.60
C GLU A 92 20.88 12.04 5.38
N LYS A 93 21.85 11.24 4.92
CA LYS A 93 22.54 11.49 3.62
C LYS A 93 21.57 11.32 2.45
N GLU A 94 20.84 10.20 2.41
CA GLU A 94 19.90 9.90 1.32
C GLU A 94 18.78 10.95 1.23
N LYS A 95 18.27 11.41 2.37
CA LYS A 95 17.28 12.49 2.52
C LYS A 95 17.82 13.83 2.01
N ASN A 96 19.02 14.24 2.45
CA ASN A 96 19.65 15.49 2.02
C ASN A 96 20.07 15.48 0.53
N LEU A 97 20.30 14.31 -0.06
CA LEU A 97 20.53 14.16 -1.51
C LEU A 97 19.25 14.38 -2.35
N ARG A 98 18.06 14.22 -1.74
CA ARG A 98 16.77 14.13 -2.45
C ARG A 98 15.87 15.34 -2.25
N PHE A 99 15.54 15.67 -1.00
CA PHE A 99 14.44 16.58 -0.69
C PHE A 99 14.73 18.08 -0.82
N PRO A 100 15.96 18.60 -0.66
CA PRO A 100 16.24 20.03 -0.85
C PRO A 100 15.83 20.56 -2.23
N GLY A 101 14.76 21.34 -2.27
CA GLY A 101 14.18 21.91 -3.49
C GLY A 101 13.47 20.92 -4.41
N CYS A 102 13.09 19.71 -3.94
CA CYS A 102 12.49 18.67 -4.79
C CYS A 102 11.13 19.02 -5.39
N MET A 103 10.37 19.89 -4.72
CA MET A 103 9.05 20.37 -5.14
C MET A 103 9.13 21.71 -5.87
N LYS A 104 10.31 22.20 -6.24
CA LYS A 104 10.44 23.46 -7.00
C LYS A 104 9.57 23.43 -8.25
N GLY A 105 8.70 24.43 -8.42
CA GLY A 105 7.67 24.39 -9.45
C GLY A 105 6.70 23.19 -9.31
N ARG A 106 6.28 22.83 -8.08
CA ARG A 106 5.14 21.93 -7.82
C ARG A 106 4.27 22.47 -6.69
N VAL A 107 2.98 22.15 -6.66
CA VAL A 107 2.13 22.47 -5.50
C VAL A 107 2.42 21.43 -4.43
N MET A 108 2.67 21.85 -3.19
CA MET A 108 2.63 20.94 -2.04
C MET A 108 1.19 20.88 -1.53
N TYR A 109 0.55 19.72 -1.71
CA TYR A 109 -0.78 19.44 -1.17
C TYR A 109 -0.65 18.89 0.25
N MET A 110 -1.49 19.37 1.16
CA MET A 110 -1.70 18.76 2.48
C MET A 110 -2.93 17.86 2.42
N VAL A 111 -2.74 16.58 2.73
CA VAL A 111 -3.77 15.54 2.73
C VAL A 111 -3.91 15.01 4.17
N PRO A 112 -4.82 15.57 4.99
CA PRO A 112 -5.14 14.98 6.29
C PRO A 112 -6.07 13.78 6.07
N PHE A 113 -5.70 12.62 6.63
CA PHE A 113 -6.44 11.36 6.43
C PHE A 113 -6.53 10.48 7.68
N SER A 114 -7.64 9.78 7.84
CA SER A 114 -7.85 8.76 8.86
C SER A 114 -7.75 7.37 8.23
N MET A 115 -6.86 6.55 8.78
CA MET A 115 -6.90 5.10 8.61
C MET A 115 -7.85 4.53 9.65
N GLY A 116 -8.92 3.88 9.18
CA GLY A 116 -10.09 3.47 9.95
C GLY A 116 -11.20 4.53 9.99
N PRO A 117 -12.42 4.17 10.46
CA PRO A 117 -13.53 5.11 10.61
C PRO A 117 -13.21 6.22 11.62
N LEU A 118 -13.67 7.45 11.39
CA LEU A 118 -13.61 8.52 12.40
C LEU A 118 -14.39 8.09 13.65
N GLY A 119 -13.92 8.48 14.84
CA GLY A 119 -14.44 8.08 16.14
C GLY A 119 -14.10 6.64 16.59
N SER A 120 -13.45 5.82 15.77
CA SER A 120 -13.06 4.46 16.16
C SER A 120 -11.75 4.47 16.98
N PRO A 121 -11.67 3.78 18.13
CA PRO A 121 -10.46 3.73 18.96
C PRO A 121 -9.28 3.02 18.28
N LEU A 122 -9.55 2.20 17.25
CA LEU A 122 -8.52 1.55 16.44
C LEU A 122 -7.99 2.45 15.31
N SER A 123 -8.63 3.59 15.01
CA SER A 123 -8.18 4.46 13.93
C SER A 123 -6.90 5.22 14.28
N ARG A 124 -6.11 5.58 13.26
CA ARG A 124 -4.92 6.44 13.41
C ARG A 124 -4.93 7.47 12.29
N ILE A 125 -4.63 8.73 12.65
CA ILE A 125 -4.59 9.84 11.71
C ILE A 125 -3.17 10.00 11.15
N GLY A 126 -3.09 10.25 9.84
CA GLY A 126 -1.89 10.67 9.16
C GLY A 126 -2.10 12.02 8.46
N VAL A 127 -1.01 12.73 8.20
CA VAL A 127 -1.03 13.88 7.30
C VAL A 127 0.05 13.69 6.25
N GLU A 128 -0.37 13.61 5.00
CA GLU A 128 0.54 13.48 3.87
C GLU A 128 0.77 14.84 3.17
N LEU A 129 2.04 15.18 3.01
CA LEU A 129 2.50 16.28 2.17
C LEU A 129 3.03 15.71 0.85
N THR A 130 2.38 16.06 -0.26
CA THR A 130 2.62 15.43 -1.57
C THR A 130 2.65 16.46 -2.70
N ASP A 131 3.44 16.21 -3.75
CA ASP A 131 3.51 17.05 -4.96
C ASP A 131 2.79 16.46 -6.19
N SER A 132 2.00 15.39 -5.97
CA SER A 132 1.27 14.66 -7.00
C SER A 132 -0.25 14.78 -6.82
N PRO A 133 -0.98 15.43 -7.76
CA PRO A 133 -2.44 15.46 -7.73
C PRO A 133 -3.09 14.07 -7.80
N TYR A 134 -2.45 13.10 -8.47
CA TYR A 134 -2.90 11.70 -8.53
C TYR A 134 -2.96 11.07 -7.13
N VAL A 135 -1.98 11.37 -6.28
CA VAL A 135 -1.95 10.89 -4.89
C VAL A 135 -3.10 11.50 -4.09
N VAL A 136 -3.38 12.79 -4.26
CA VAL A 136 -4.50 13.48 -3.57
C VAL A 136 -5.85 12.83 -3.90
N VAL A 137 -6.14 12.57 -5.19
CA VAL A 137 -7.41 11.95 -5.59
C VAL A 137 -7.49 10.47 -5.22
N SER A 138 -6.39 9.73 -5.31
CA SER A 138 -6.32 8.32 -4.92
C SER A 138 -6.45 8.15 -3.40
N MET A 139 -5.80 9.00 -2.59
CA MET A 139 -5.96 9.01 -1.13
C MET A 139 -7.40 9.36 -0.72
N ARG A 140 -8.09 10.23 -1.46
CA ARG A 140 -9.52 10.53 -1.22
C ARG A 140 -10.44 9.33 -1.45
N ILE A 141 -10.03 8.35 -2.28
CA ILE A 141 -10.73 7.07 -2.44
C ILE A 141 -10.30 6.11 -1.30
N MET A 142 -8.99 5.91 -1.14
CA MET A 142 -8.44 4.86 -0.27
C MET A 142 -8.49 5.15 1.23
N THR A 143 -8.75 6.39 1.64
CA THR A 143 -8.79 6.82 3.05
C THR A 143 -9.98 7.75 3.32
N ARG A 144 -10.32 7.99 4.60
CA ARG A 144 -11.24 9.11 4.93
C ARG A 144 -10.40 10.38 5.02
N MET A 145 -10.70 11.38 4.20
CA MET A 145 -9.77 12.48 3.87
C MET A 145 -10.46 13.85 3.91
N GLY A 146 -9.77 14.86 4.43
CA GLY A 146 -10.22 16.27 4.44
C GLY A 146 -10.63 16.81 5.81
N GLN A 147 -11.50 17.82 5.81
CA GLN A 147 -11.77 18.71 6.95
C GLN A 147 -12.17 17.99 8.25
N ALA A 148 -13.07 17.00 8.18
CA ALA A 148 -13.51 16.23 9.35
C ALA A 148 -12.35 15.47 10.05
N VAL A 149 -11.26 15.18 9.33
CA VAL A 149 -10.05 14.58 9.92
C VAL A 149 -9.25 15.61 10.72
N LEU A 150 -9.23 16.87 10.30
CA LEU A 150 -8.57 17.96 11.06
C LEU A 150 -9.35 18.28 12.33
N GLU A 151 -10.68 18.19 12.28
CA GLU A 151 -11.58 18.38 13.42
C GLU A 151 -11.46 17.24 14.44
N GLU A 152 -11.35 15.99 13.98
CA GLU A 152 -11.03 14.81 14.81
C GLU A 152 -9.61 14.88 15.40
N LEU A 153 -8.63 15.39 14.64
CA LEU A 153 -7.23 15.48 15.05
C LEU A 153 -7.01 16.49 16.18
N GLY A 154 -7.50 17.72 16.03
CA GLY A 154 -7.20 18.83 16.95
C GLY A 154 -5.68 19.01 17.16
N ASP A 155 -5.25 19.01 18.43
CA ASP A 155 -3.84 19.01 18.86
C ASP A 155 -3.26 17.59 19.07
N GLY A 156 -3.94 16.55 18.61
CA GLY A 156 -3.56 15.15 18.77
C GLY A 156 -2.35 14.69 17.95
N GLU A 157 -1.88 13.47 18.23
CA GLU A 157 -0.76 12.87 17.50
C GLU A 157 -1.17 12.32 16.13
N PHE A 158 -0.35 12.57 15.11
CA PHE A 158 -0.53 12.06 13.75
C PHE A 158 0.76 11.47 13.19
N VAL A 159 0.64 10.55 12.23
CA VAL A 159 1.78 10.04 11.46
C VAL A 159 2.16 11.04 10.37
N ARG A 160 3.42 11.47 10.36
CA ARG A 160 3.98 12.44 9.43
C ARG A 160 4.32 11.73 8.12
N CYS A 161 3.60 12.04 7.05
CA CYS A 161 3.84 11.44 5.73
C CYS A 161 4.39 12.50 4.77
N LEU A 162 5.57 12.28 4.19
CA LEU A 162 6.18 13.19 3.20
C LEU A 162 6.48 12.42 1.92
N HIS A 163 5.81 12.79 0.83
CA HIS A 163 6.00 12.22 -0.50
C HIS A 163 6.48 13.30 -1.49
N SER A 164 7.46 12.97 -2.34
CA SER A 164 7.73 13.74 -3.55
C SER A 164 8.08 12.83 -4.72
N VAL A 165 7.52 13.12 -5.89
CA VAL A 165 7.90 12.46 -7.15
C VAL A 165 9.35 12.73 -7.58
N GLY A 166 10.01 13.73 -6.97
CA GLY A 166 11.44 13.98 -7.14
C GLY A 166 11.82 14.68 -8.45
N CYS A 167 10.89 15.41 -9.06
CA CYS A 167 11.02 16.01 -10.40
C CYS A 167 10.90 17.55 -10.37
N PRO A 168 11.80 18.31 -9.70
CA PRO A 168 11.69 19.76 -9.65
C PRO A 168 11.80 20.44 -11.03
N LEU A 169 11.17 21.61 -11.17
CA LEU A 169 11.20 22.46 -12.35
C LEU A 169 12.34 23.51 -12.30
N PRO A 170 12.87 23.93 -13.47
CA PRO A 170 12.65 23.32 -14.79
C PRO A 170 13.22 21.90 -14.84
N LEU A 171 12.56 21.04 -15.62
CA LEU A 171 12.81 19.60 -15.65
C LEU A 171 14.24 19.27 -16.08
N ARG A 172 14.89 18.36 -15.35
CA ARG A 172 16.26 17.91 -15.63
C ARG A 172 16.34 16.71 -16.59
N LYS A 173 15.20 16.08 -16.87
CA LYS A 173 15.05 14.93 -17.79
C LYS A 173 13.79 15.11 -18.64
N PRO A 174 13.74 14.53 -19.85
CA PRO A 174 12.50 14.40 -20.60
C PRO A 174 11.43 13.63 -19.84
N LEU A 175 10.20 13.89 -20.25
CA LEU A 175 8.99 13.24 -19.78
C LEU A 175 8.43 12.38 -20.92
N VAL A 176 7.84 11.22 -20.61
CA VAL A 176 7.03 10.43 -21.56
C VAL A 176 5.53 10.66 -21.25
N SER A 177 4.69 9.62 -21.09
CA SER A 177 3.20 9.55 -21.00
C SER A 177 2.32 10.45 -20.07
N ASN A 178 2.77 11.56 -19.47
CA ASN A 178 2.13 12.36 -18.39
C ASN A 178 1.92 11.79 -16.93
N TRP A 179 3.00 11.38 -16.20
CA TRP A 179 3.02 10.83 -14.78
C TRP A 179 4.37 11.00 -13.97
N PRO A 180 4.62 11.99 -13.07
CA PRO A 180 6.00 12.33 -12.65
C PRO A 180 6.71 11.26 -11.79
N CYS A 181 7.98 10.94 -12.09
CA CYS A 181 8.83 10.04 -11.27
C CYS A 181 10.35 10.24 -11.43
N ASN A 182 11.14 9.72 -10.48
CA ASN A 182 12.61 9.75 -10.46
C ASN A 182 13.19 8.35 -10.09
N PRO A 183 13.12 7.36 -11.01
CA PRO A 183 13.38 5.95 -10.72
C PRO A 183 14.79 5.63 -10.22
N GLU A 184 15.79 6.45 -10.53
CA GLU A 184 17.16 6.23 -10.05
C GLU A 184 17.34 6.64 -8.59
N LEU A 185 16.60 7.65 -8.11
CA LEU A 185 16.64 8.10 -6.72
C LEU A 185 15.48 7.58 -5.86
N THR A 186 14.54 6.79 -6.40
CA THR A 186 13.42 6.23 -5.63
C THR A 186 13.86 5.61 -4.30
N LEU A 187 13.19 5.98 -3.21
CA LEU A 187 13.47 5.52 -1.84
C LEU A 187 12.22 5.70 -0.98
N ILE A 188 11.80 4.65 -0.26
CA ILE A 188 10.62 4.66 0.61
C ILE A 188 11.06 4.27 2.02
N ALA A 189 11.21 5.27 2.91
CA ALA A 189 11.74 5.11 4.26
C ALA A 189 10.64 5.21 5.34
N HIS A 190 10.77 4.39 6.37
CA HIS A 190 9.85 4.31 7.51
C HIS A 190 10.66 4.55 8.78
N LEU A 191 10.27 5.52 9.60
CA LEU A 191 10.96 5.95 10.81
C LEU A 191 10.00 5.80 12.00
N PRO A 192 9.83 4.58 12.55
CA PRO A 192 8.83 4.28 13.58
C PRO A 192 8.94 5.22 14.79
N ASP A 193 10.14 5.38 15.34
CA ASP A 193 10.45 6.19 16.52
C ASP A 193 10.10 7.68 16.33
N GLN A 194 10.05 8.16 15.09
CA GLN A 194 9.70 9.55 14.73
C GLN A 194 8.23 9.70 14.27
N ARG A 195 7.47 8.58 14.25
CA ARG A 195 6.18 8.41 13.58
C ARG A 195 6.15 9.07 12.20
N SER A 196 7.18 8.78 11.40
CA SER A 196 7.41 9.44 10.10
C SER A 196 7.57 8.44 8.97
N ILE A 197 6.96 8.73 7.81
CA ILE A 197 7.09 8.01 6.55
C ILE A 197 7.59 9.02 5.52
N VAL A 198 8.67 8.69 4.82
CA VAL A 198 9.26 9.59 3.83
C VAL A 198 9.55 8.84 2.54
N SER A 199 8.84 9.21 1.46
CA SER A 199 8.91 8.58 0.15
C SER A 199 9.36 9.54 -0.93
N PHE A 200 10.21 9.06 -1.82
CA PHE A 200 10.77 9.83 -2.93
C PHE A 200 10.74 9.02 -4.22
N GLY A 201 10.49 9.69 -5.34
CA GLY A 201 10.83 9.22 -6.70
C GLY A 201 9.82 8.28 -7.37
N SER A 202 8.77 7.81 -6.68
CA SER A 202 7.74 6.94 -7.28
C SER A 202 6.35 7.47 -6.97
N GLY A 203 5.59 7.81 -8.01
CA GLY A 203 4.18 8.21 -7.89
C GLY A 203 3.20 7.03 -7.70
N TYR A 204 3.68 5.79 -7.65
CA TYR A 204 2.86 4.58 -7.82
C TYR A 204 2.40 3.92 -6.52
N GLY A 205 1.08 3.69 -6.42
CA GLY A 205 0.45 2.74 -5.49
C GLY A 205 0.97 2.82 -4.05
N GLY A 206 1.46 1.70 -3.53
CA GLY A 206 1.94 1.59 -2.15
C GLY A 206 3.16 2.46 -1.78
N ASN A 207 3.79 3.12 -2.75
CA ASN A 207 4.93 4.02 -2.55
C ASN A 207 4.51 5.47 -2.35
N SER A 208 3.34 5.83 -2.85
CA SER A 208 2.85 7.22 -2.93
C SER A 208 1.54 7.42 -2.19
N LEU A 209 0.72 6.38 -2.04
CA LEU A 209 -0.44 6.37 -1.16
C LEU A 209 0.03 5.96 0.24
N LEU A 210 0.65 6.88 0.99
CA LEU A 210 1.41 6.52 2.19
C LEU A 210 0.54 5.93 3.31
N GLY A 211 -0.77 6.18 3.28
CA GLY A 211 -1.74 5.48 4.12
C GLY A 211 -1.76 3.95 3.93
N LYS A 212 -1.64 3.44 2.70
CA LYS A 212 -1.93 2.03 2.37
C LYS A 212 -0.89 1.04 2.92
N LYS A 213 0.29 0.94 2.32
CA LYS A 213 1.30 -0.05 2.76
C LYS A 213 2.31 0.51 3.75
N CYS A 214 2.64 1.80 3.64
CA CYS A 214 3.64 2.42 4.49
C CYS A 214 3.12 2.63 5.92
N LEU A 215 1.95 3.28 6.09
CA LEU A 215 1.29 3.38 7.38
C LEU A 215 0.63 2.05 7.76
N ALA A 216 -0.41 1.61 7.05
CA ALA A 216 -1.32 0.60 7.58
C ALA A 216 -0.80 -0.84 7.65
N LEU A 217 0.43 -1.10 7.19
CA LEU A 217 1.19 -2.30 7.59
C LEU A 217 2.50 -1.94 8.31
N ARG A 218 3.44 -1.23 7.68
CA ARG A 218 4.83 -1.15 8.21
C ARG A 218 5.00 -0.30 9.47
N MET A 219 4.32 0.86 9.55
CA MET A 219 4.29 1.63 10.80
C MET A 219 3.30 1.02 11.79
N ALA A 220 2.13 0.60 11.29
CA ALA A 220 1.06 0.04 12.09
C ALA A 220 1.47 -1.22 12.85
N SER A 221 2.23 -2.14 12.26
CA SER A 221 2.68 -3.36 12.96
C SER A 221 3.66 -3.09 14.10
N ARG A 222 4.47 -2.03 13.99
CA ARG A 222 5.33 -1.57 15.09
C ARG A 222 4.50 -0.94 16.21
N MET A 223 3.55 -0.06 15.88
CA MET A 223 2.61 0.51 16.86
C MET A 223 1.76 -0.59 17.52
N ALA A 224 1.31 -1.59 16.76
CA ALA A 224 0.54 -2.73 17.23
C ALA A 224 1.32 -3.60 18.23
N ARG A 225 2.62 -3.84 17.97
CA ARG A 225 3.54 -4.50 18.92
C ARG A 225 3.71 -3.73 20.23
N GLU A 226 3.69 -2.39 20.17
CA GLU A 226 3.90 -1.51 21.33
C GLU A 226 2.62 -1.25 22.14
N GLU A 227 1.46 -1.23 21.48
CA GLU A 227 0.15 -0.86 22.04
C GLU A 227 -0.77 -2.08 22.29
N GLY A 228 -0.38 -3.29 21.92
CA GLY A 228 -1.13 -4.53 22.18
C GLY A 228 -2.29 -4.77 21.21
N TRP A 229 -2.03 -4.69 19.90
CA TRP A 229 -2.97 -5.04 18.83
C TRP A 229 -2.23 -5.71 17.65
N LEU A 230 -2.88 -5.91 16.50
CA LEU A 230 -2.34 -6.58 15.30
C LEU A 230 -2.64 -5.78 14.02
N ALA A 231 -1.73 -5.73 13.06
CA ALA A 231 -1.85 -4.93 11.84
C ALA A 231 -1.41 -5.74 10.60
N GLU A 232 -2.38 -6.43 9.99
CA GLU A 232 -2.13 -7.61 9.16
C GLU A 232 -2.50 -7.42 7.68
N HIS A 233 -1.80 -8.13 6.80
CA HIS A 233 -2.05 -8.18 5.35
C HIS A 233 -3.25 -9.09 4.99
N MET A 234 -4.38 -8.86 5.66
CA MET A 234 -5.57 -9.72 5.63
C MET A 234 -6.79 -9.02 5.03
N LEU A 235 -7.59 -9.79 4.29
CA LEU A 235 -9.00 -9.44 4.05
C LEU A 235 -9.82 -9.63 5.33
N ILE A 236 -11.01 -9.02 5.40
CA ILE A 236 -12.04 -9.27 6.40
C ILE A 236 -13.37 -9.50 5.69
N VAL A 237 -14.01 -10.64 5.93
CA VAL A 237 -15.35 -10.98 5.42
C VAL A 237 -16.31 -11.35 6.54
N GLY A 238 -17.57 -10.95 6.39
CA GLY A 238 -18.69 -11.55 7.11
C GLY A 238 -19.35 -12.62 6.25
N ILE A 239 -19.41 -13.86 6.73
CA ILE A 239 -20.08 -14.97 6.04
C ILE A 239 -21.31 -15.38 6.86
N THR A 240 -22.47 -15.44 6.20
CA THR A 240 -23.75 -15.85 6.78
C THR A 240 -24.17 -17.20 6.19
N ASN A 241 -24.56 -18.14 7.05
CA ASN A 241 -25.02 -19.47 6.65
C ASN A 241 -26.55 -19.49 6.36
N PRO A 242 -27.09 -20.57 5.77
CA PRO A 242 -28.53 -20.68 5.47
C PRO A 242 -29.48 -20.64 6.67
N ALA A 243 -28.97 -20.75 7.91
CA ALA A 243 -29.74 -20.58 9.15
C ALA A 243 -29.75 -19.13 9.67
N GLY A 244 -29.09 -18.20 8.96
CA GLY A 244 -28.98 -16.79 9.34
C GLY A 244 -27.88 -16.48 10.36
N GLU A 245 -27.06 -17.46 10.75
CA GLU A 245 -25.92 -17.21 11.63
C GLU A 245 -24.78 -16.59 10.82
N LYS A 246 -24.31 -15.41 11.25
CA LYS A 246 -23.17 -14.69 10.65
C LYS A 246 -21.92 -14.79 11.52
N LYS A 247 -20.79 -15.12 10.90
CA LYS A 247 -19.45 -15.10 11.51
C LYS A 247 -18.51 -14.23 10.68
N TYR A 248 -17.47 -13.70 11.30
CA TYR A 248 -16.43 -12.93 10.60
C TYR A 248 -15.13 -13.73 10.53
N PHE A 249 -14.43 -13.61 9.41
CA PHE A 249 -13.17 -14.29 9.14
C PHE A 249 -12.17 -13.28 8.59
N ALA A 250 -10.90 -13.43 8.97
CA ALA A 250 -9.77 -12.74 8.36
C ALA A 250 -8.87 -13.77 7.68
N ALA A 251 -8.25 -13.42 6.54
CA ALA A 251 -7.37 -14.33 5.80
C ALA A 251 -6.19 -13.60 5.15
N ALA A 252 -4.98 -14.06 5.44
CA ALA A 252 -3.75 -13.61 4.80
C ALA A 252 -3.40 -14.55 3.65
N PHE A 253 -3.37 -14.02 2.43
CA PHE A 253 -2.68 -14.62 1.29
C PHE A 253 -1.66 -13.60 0.76
N PRO A 254 -0.61 -14.02 0.02
CA PRO A 254 0.31 -13.10 -0.63
C PRO A 254 -0.36 -12.14 -1.63
N SER A 255 0.40 -11.21 -2.20
CA SER A 255 -0.04 -10.38 -3.32
C SER A 255 -0.40 -11.25 -4.54
N ALA A 256 -1.42 -10.84 -5.30
CA ALA A 256 -2.02 -11.61 -6.42
C ALA A 256 -2.65 -12.99 -6.08
N CYS A 257 -2.51 -13.51 -4.85
CA CYS A 257 -3.11 -14.78 -4.44
C CYS A 257 -4.60 -14.66 -4.03
N GLY A 258 -5.42 -13.99 -4.84
CA GLY A 258 -6.89 -14.08 -4.76
C GLY A 258 -7.61 -13.45 -3.55
N LYS A 259 -6.96 -12.65 -2.69
CA LYS A 259 -7.62 -12.01 -1.53
C LYS A 259 -8.90 -11.27 -1.92
N THR A 260 -8.85 -10.39 -2.92
CA THR A 260 -10.02 -9.61 -3.37
C THR A 260 -11.15 -10.49 -3.92
N ASN A 261 -10.84 -11.63 -4.53
CA ASN A 261 -11.84 -12.60 -5.01
C ASN A 261 -12.56 -13.30 -3.83
N LEU A 262 -11.85 -13.68 -2.76
CA LEU A 262 -12.48 -14.22 -1.55
C LEU A 262 -13.24 -13.13 -0.78
N ALA A 263 -12.71 -11.91 -0.72
CA ALA A 263 -13.33 -10.77 -0.04
C ALA A 263 -14.68 -10.38 -0.66
N MET A 264 -14.79 -10.50 -1.99
CA MET A 264 -15.97 -10.13 -2.79
C MET A 264 -16.70 -11.35 -3.39
N MET A 265 -16.50 -12.54 -2.83
CA MET A 265 -17.01 -13.80 -3.38
C MET A 265 -18.53 -13.79 -3.54
N GLU A 266 -19.02 -14.16 -4.73
CA GLU A 266 -20.39 -14.63 -4.91
C GLU A 266 -20.44 -16.14 -4.57
N PRO A 267 -21.15 -16.56 -3.52
CA PRO A 267 -21.10 -17.95 -3.07
C PRO A 267 -21.94 -18.87 -3.96
N ALA A 268 -21.29 -19.86 -4.59
CA ALA A 268 -21.97 -20.87 -5.41
C ALA A 268 -22.91 -21.83 -4.62
N LEU A 269 -22.90 -21.76 -3.28
CA LEU A 269 -23.76 -22.57 -2.41
C LEU A 269 -25.06 -21.83 -2.05
N PRO A 270 -26.25 -22.34 -2.42
CA PRO A 270 -27.53 -21.69 -2.12
C PRO A 270 -27.72 -21.39 -0.62
N GLY A 271 -28.27 -20.22 -0.32
CA GLY A 271 -28.56 -19.76 1.05
C GLY A 271 -27.35 -19.23 1.83
N TRP A 272 -26.12 -19.34 1.30
CA TRP A 272 -24.96 -18.66 1.87
C TRP A 272 -24.87 -17.21 1.36
N ARG A 273 -24.27 -16.32 2.17
CA ARG A 273 -24.03 -14.93 1.79
C ARG A 273 -22.68 -14.44 2.33
N VAL A 274 -21.89 -13.81 1.47
CA VAL A 274 -20.61 -13.17 1.82
C VAL A 274 -20.78 -11.66 1.77
N GLU A 275 -20.17 -10.94 2.70
CA GLU A 275 -20.15 -9.48 2.76
C GLU A 275 -18.72 -9.00 3.05
N CYS A 276 -18.16 -8.19 2.15
CA CYS A 276 -16.84 -7.61 2.29
C CYS A 276 -16.82 -6.54 3.41
N VAL A 277 -15.81 -6.58 4.28
CA VAL A 277 -15.45 -5.47 5.18
C VAL A 277 -14.15 -4.81 4.69
N GLY A 278 -13.20 -5.60 4.18
CA GLY A 278 -11.98 -5.16 3.50
C GLY A 278 -11.31 -6.31 2.76
N ASP A 279 -10.46 -6.03 1.78
CA ASP A 279 -9.83 -7.05 0.93
C ASP A 279 -8.31 -7.21 1.10
N ASP A 280 -7.64 -6.25 1.74
CA ASP A 280 -6.17 -6.20 1.76
C ASP A 280 -5.57 -5.90 3.15
N ILE A 281 -6.24 -5.18 4.05
CA ILE A 281 -5.67 -4.84 5.38
C ILE A 281 -6.70 -5.01 6.51
N ALA A 282 -6.24 -5.59 7.62
CA ALA A 282 -7.00 -5.73 8.86
C ALA A 282 -6.21 -5.16 10.05
N TRP A 283 -6.84 -4.29 10.85
CA TRP A 283 -6.33 -3.89 12.16
C TRP A 283 -7.21 -4.52 13.24
N MET A 284 -6.61 -5.27 14.16
CA MET A 284 -7.33 -6.15 15.08
C MET A 284 -6.87 -6.04 16.53
N GLN A 285 -7.80 -5.97 17.49
CA GLN A 285 -7.51 -5.92 18.92
C GLN A 285 -8.53 -6.73 19.71
N PHE A 286 -8.09 -7.40 20.78
CA PHE A 286 -9.00 -8.03 21.74
C PHE A 286 -9.72 -6.96 22.57
N ASP A 287 -11.04 -7.05 22.65
CA ASP A 287 -11.81 -6.24 23.59
C ASP A 287 -11.78 -6.80 25.02
N ARG A 288 -12.50 -6.14 25.93
CA ARG A 288 -12.55 -6.49 27.36
C ARG A 288 -13.22 -7.84 27.64
N ASP A 289 -13.98 -8.37 26.68
CA ASP A 289 -14.67 -9.66 26.78
C ASP A 289 -13.85 -10.78 26.11
N GLY A 290 -12.66 -10.47 25.60
CA GLY A 290 -11.77 -11.41 24.91
C GLY A 290 -12.14 -11.66 23.44
N VAL A 291 -13.00 -10.84 22.84
CA VAL A 291 -13.37 -10.95 21.42
C VAL A 291 -12.38 -10.16 20.58
N LEU A 292 -11.74 -10.82 19.61
CA LEU A 292 -10.88 -10.15 18.62
C LEU A 292 -11.77 -9.31 17.68
N ARG A 293 -11.77 -7.99 17.88
CA ARG A 293 -12.45 -7.02 17.00
C ARG A 293 -11.50 -6.63 15.88
N ALA A 294 -12.05 -6.46 14.67
CA ALA A 294 -11.30 -6.07 13.49
C ALA A 294 -11.95 -4.86 12.80
N ILE A 295 -11.13 -3.96 12.25
CA ILE A 295 -11.56 -2.95 11.28
C ILE A 295 -10.76 -3.05 9.99
N ASN A 296 -11.39 -2.69 8.88
CA ASN A 296 -10.67 -2.30 7.67
C ASN A 296 -10.21 -0.83 7.84
N PRO A 297 -8.90 -0.54 7.83
CA PRO A 297 -8.41 0.82 7.92
C PRO A 297 -8.60 1.62 6.61
N GLU A 298 -8.75 0.94 5.47
CA GLU A 298 -8.95 1.58 4.15
C GLU A 298 -10.41 1.99 3.91
N ASN A 299 -10.62 2.85 2.91
CA ASN A 299 -11.93 3.39 2.51
C ASN A 299 -12.32 3.07 1.06
N GLY A 300 -11.48 2.33 0.34
CA GLY A 300 -11.71 1.87 -1.03
C GLY A 300 -10.88 0.64 -1.32
N PHE A 301 -10.92 0.16 -2.57
CA PHE A 301 -10.19 -1.03 -3.02
C PHE A 301 -9.13 -0.63 -4.04
N PHE A 302 -7.88 -1.09 -3.83
CA PHE A 302 -6.77 -0.90 -4.77
C PHE A 302 -6.37 -2.26 -5.35
N GLY A 303 -7.30 -2.86 -6.09
CA GLY A 303 -7.20 -4.20 -6.63
C GLY A 303 -6.33 -4.31 -7.89
N VAL A 304 -5.96 -5.54 -8.23
CA VAL A 304 -5.29 -5.88 -9.50
C VAL A 304 -6.36 -6.07 -10.57
N ALA A 305 -6.29 -5.32 -11.67
CA ALA A 305 -7.28 -5.42 -12.75
C ALA A 305 -7.14 -6.70 -13.61
N PRO A 306 -5.94 -7.06 -14.14
CA PRO A 306 -5.77 -8.30 -14.90
C PRO A 306 -6.28 -9.54 -14.16
N GLY A 307 -7.00 -10.41 -14.89
CA GLY A 307 -7.69 -11.59 -14.34
C GLY A 307 -9.04 -11.30 -13.66
N THR A 308 -9.48 -10.04 -13.57
CA THR A 308 -10.83 -9.69 -13.08
C THR A 308 -11.84 -9.76 -14.22
N SER A 309 -12.75 -10.72 -14.15
CA SER A 309 -13.85 -10.91 -15.10
C SER A 309 -15.19 -11.17 -14.40
N SER A 310 -16.26 -11.24 -15.20
CA SER A 310 -17.60 -11.62 -14.76
C SER A 310 -17.65 -13.00 -14.09
N ARG A 311 -16.72 -13.88 -14.45
CA ARG A 311 -16.54 -15.23 -13.88
C ARG A 311 -15.69 -15.23 -12.62
N THR A 312 -14.67 -14.37 -12.50
CA THR A 312 -13.71 -14.41 -11.38
C THR A 312 -14.04 -13.45 -10.23
N ASN A 313 -14.70 -12.31 -10.51
CA ASN A 313 -15.17 -11.36 -9.51
C ASN A 313 -16.23 -10.39 -10.08
N PRO A 314 -17.50 -10.81 -10.24
CA PRO A 314 -18.57 -9.95 -10.77
C PRO A 314 -18.86 -8.73 -9.86
N ASN A 315 -18.67 -8.88 -8.55
CA ASN A 315 -18.82 -7.79 -7.57
C ASN A 315 -17.78 -6.68 -7.78
N ALA A 316 -16.52 -7.03 -8.07
CA ALA A 316 -15.52 -6.04 -8.48
C ALA A 316 -15.89 -5.36 -9.79
N LEU A 317 -16.32 -6.11 -10.82
CA LEU A 317 -16.78 -5.51 -12.09
C LEU A 317 -17.95 -4.54 -11.91
N SER A 318 -18.88 -4.82 -11.00
CA SER A 318 -19.96 -3.87 -10.67
C SER A 318 -19.43 -2.63 -9.93
N THR A 319 -18.50 -2.81 -8.99
CA THR A 319 -17.94 -1.73 -8.17
C THR A 319 -17.17 -0.70 -9.01
N ILE A 320 -16.38 -1.15 -9.99
CA ILE A 320 -15.44 -0.30 -10.74
C ILE A 320 -16.06 0.52 -11.88
N GLN A 321 -17.37 0.37 -12.15
CA GLN A 321 -18.05 1.06 -13.26
C GLN A 321 -18.17 2.58 -13.08
N GLN A 322 -18.06 3.09 -11.85
CA GLN A 322 -18.23 4.52 -11.56
C GLN A 322 -17.23 4.97 -10.49
N ASN A 323 -16.89 6.26 -10.50
CA ASN A 323 -16.03 6.93 -9.49
C ASN A 323 -14.66 6.26 -9.26
N THR A 324 -14.19 5.46 -10.21
CA THR A 324 -12.98 4.64 -10.11
C THR A 324 -11.86 5.22 -10.96
N ILE A 325 -10.63 5.19 -10.44
CA ILE A 325 -9.42 5.58 -11.17
C ILE A 325 -8.69 4.30 -11.57
N PHE A 326 -8.58 4.06 -12.87
CA PHE A 326 -7.75 2.99 -13.42
C PHE A 326 -6.31 3.49 -13.62
N THR A 327 -5.34 2.58 -13.62
CA THR A 327 -3.93 2.88 -13.87
C THR A 327 -3.28 1.68 -14.55
N ASN A 328 -2.54 1.95 -15.63
CA ASN A 328 -1.85 0.95 -16.46
C ASN A 328 -2.76 -0.18 -17.01
N VAL A 329 -3.99 0.14 -17.40
CA VAL A 329 -4.88 -0.72 -18.21
C VAL A 329 -4.89 -0.27 -19.67
N GLY A 330 -5.46 -1.08 -20.57
CA GLY A 330 -5.80 -0.65 -21.92
C GLY A 330 -7.10 0.16 -21.96
N GLU A 331 -7.23 1.01 -22.97
CA GLU A 331 -8.40 1.83 -23.27
C GLU A 331 -8.98 1.40 -24.63
N SER A 332 -10.29 1.14 -24.69
CA SER A 332 -10.98 0.83 -25.95
C SER A 332 -11.51 2.09 -26.64
N SER A 333 -11.63 2.07 -27.96
CA SER A 333 -11.97 3.25 -28.79
C SER A 333 -13.36 3.85 -28.56
N ASP A 334 -14.19 3.20 -27.75
CA ASP A 334 -15.49 3.63 -27.27
C ASP A 334 -15.47 4.22 -25.84
N GLY A 335 -14.28 4.33 -25.22
CA GLY A 335 -14.07 4.86 -23.87
C GLY A 335 -14.14 3.82 -22.74
N GLY A 336 -14.13 2.53 -23.08
CA GLY A 336 -14.05 1.42 -22.12
C GLY A 336 -12.62 1.10 -21.66
N VAL A 337 -12.51 0.15 -20.72
CA VAL A 337 -11.24 -0.33 -20.14
C VAL A 337 -11.03 -1.82 -20.40
N VAL A 338 -9.79 -2.18 -20.75
CA VAL A 338 -9.41 -3.51 -21.23
C VAL A 338 -8.17 -4.03 -20.49
N TRP A 339 -8.16 -5.31 -20.14
CA TRP A 339 -7.01 -6.02 -19.58
C TRP A 339 -7.08 -7.51 -19.91
N GLU A 340 -5.95 -8.20 -19.73
CA GLU A 340 -5.82 -9.64 -19.90
C GLU A 340 -6.76 -10.38 -18.92
N GLY A 341 -7.63 -11.25 -19.45
CA GLY A 341 -8.59 -12.02 -18.63
C GLY A 341 -9.78 -11.22 -18.09
N LYS A 342 -10.31 -10.26 -18.87
CA LYS A 342 -11.60 -9.60 -18.60
C LYS A 342 -12.83 -10.45 -19.01
N ASP A 343 -12.61 -11.50 -19.81
CA ASP A 343 -13.61 -12.43 -20.36
C ASP A 343 -14.83 -11.74 -21.02
N GLU A 344 -14.59 -10.72 -21.85
CA GLU A 344 -15.60 -10.00 -22.66
C GLU A 344 -15.11 -9.84 -24.12
N ASP A 345 -15.96 -10.17 -25.08
CA ASP A 345 -15.72 -9.93 -26.51
C ASP A 345 -15.85 -8.43 -26.85
N LEU A 346 -14.85 -7.88 -27.55
CA LEU A 346 -14.90 -6.49 -28.01
C LEU A 346 -15.85 -6.34 -29.21
N PRO A 347 -16.74 -5.33 -29.25
CA PRO A 347 -17.65 -5.13 -30.37
C PRO A 347 -16.93 -4.92 -31.71
N THR A 348 -17.50 -5.44 -32.79
CA THR A 348 -16.91 -5.40 -34.14
C THR A 348 -16.54 -3.97 -34.57
N GLY A 349 -15.24 -3.72 -34.70
CA GLY A 349 -14.68 -2.41 -35.12
C GLY A 349 -14.15 -1.55 -33.98
N VAL A 350 -14.33 -1.95 -32.71
CA VAL A 350 -13.65 -1.35 -31.57
C VAL A 350 -12.16 -1.72 -31.60
N THR A 351 -11.29 -0.73 -31.41
CA THR A 351 -9.84 -0.92 -31.29
C THR A 351 -9.37 -0.64 -29.87
N VAL A 352 -8.15 -1.08 -29.52
CA VAL A 352 -7.60 -0.91 -28.17
C VAL A 352 -6.24 -0.22 -28.23
N THR A 353 -6.06 0.74 -27.33
CA THR A 353 -4.78 1.35 -26.97
C THR A 353 -4.26 0.67 -25.71
N SER A 354 -3.09 0.05 -25.77
CA SER A 354 -2.45 -0.54 -24.57
C SER A 354 -2.02 0.53 -23.58
N TRP A 355 -1.78 0.13 -22.33
CA TRP A 355 -1.25 1.00 -21.26
C TRP A 355 0.07 1.72 -21.59
N ARG A 356 0.81 1.25 -22.61
CA ARG A 356 2.03 1.91 -23.13
C ARG A 356 1.73 2.98 -24.19
N ASN A 357 0.46 3.34 -24.39
CA ASN A 357 -0.04 4.22 -25.44
C ASN A 357 0.37 3.76 -26.86
N LEU A 358 0.22 2.45 -27.12
CA LEU A 358 0.47 1.81 -28.41
C LEU A 358 -0.75 0.99 -28.85
N PRO A 359 -1.09 0.93 -30.15
CA PRO A 359 -2.14 0.06 -30.67
C PRO A 359 -1.95 -1.40 -30.24
N TRP A 360 -3.04 -2.05 -29.85
CA TRP A 360 -3.02 -3.40 -29.28
C TRP A 360 -4.09 -4.29 -29.93
N SER A 361 -3.76 -5.57 -30.09
CA SER A 361 -4.66 -6.62 -30.55
C SER A 361 -4.66 -7.76 -29.54
N GLN A 362 -5.83 -8.38 -29.34
CA GLN A 362 -5.98 -9.62 -28.57
C GLN A 362 -5.36 -10.80 -29.34
N THR A 363 -4.03 -10.83 -29.42
CA THR A 363 -3.25 -11.84 -30.17
C THR A 363 -2.12 -12.46 -29.34
N VAL A 364 -2.26 -12.46 -28.02
CA VAL A 364 -1.69 -13.49 -27.13
C VAL A 364 -2.74 -13.83 -26.08
N GLY A 365 -3.28 -15.05 -26.14
CA GLY A 365 -4.14 -15.63 -25.12
C GLY A 365 -3.59 -17.01 -24.74
N LEU A 366 -3.62 -17.35 -23.46
CA LEU A 366 -3.17 -18.65 -22.96
C LEU A 366 -4.18 -19.75 -23.36
N GLU A 367 -3.68 -20.95 -23.62
CA GLU A 367 -4.53 -22.11 -23.93
C GLU A 367 -5.45 -22.45 -22.74
N GLU A 368 -6.73 -22.69 -22.99
CA GLU A 368 -7.66 -23.14 -21.94
C GLU A 368 -7.32 -24.56 -21.48
N GLN A 369 -6.63 -24.66 -20.35
CA GLN A 369 -6.44 -25.95 -19.68
C GLN A 369 -7.73 -26.33 -18.95
N HIS A 370 -8.35 -27.45 -19.35
CA HIS A 370 -9.48 -28.04 -18.65
C HIS A 370 -9.08 -28.47 -17.22
N LEU A 371 -9.35 -27.60 -16.25
CA LEU A 371 -9.20 -27.88 -14.83
C LEU A 371 -10.20 -28.95 -14.38
N GLY A 372 -9.71 -30.18 -14.20
CA GLY A 372 -10.48 -31.25 -13.57
C GLY A 372 -10.77 -30.89 -12.11
N LEU A 373 -12.04 -30.77 -11.75
CA LEU A 373 -12.47 -30.39 -10.39
C LEU A 373 -11.90 -31.33 -9.30
N ASP A 374 -11.72 -32.60 -9.64
CA ASP A 374 -11.12 -33.61 -8.75
C ASP A 374 -9.65 -33.33 -8.40
N GLN A 375 -8.93 -32.55 -9.22
CA GLN A 375 -7.57 -32.08 -8.90
C GLN A 375 -7.60 -30.84 -8.01
N LEU A 376 -8.58 -29.96 -8.20
CA LEU A 376 -8.74 -28.70 -7.45
C LEU A 376 -8.96 -28.93 -5.95
N PHE A 377 -9.57 -30.05 -5.57
CA PHE A 377 -9.75 -30.47 -4.17
C PHE A 377 -8.69 -31.50 -3.70
N ARG A 378 -7.71 -31.87 -4.54
CA ARG A 378 -6.71 -32.89 -4.20
C ARG A 378 -5.57 -32.31 -3.38
N VAL A 379 -5.71 -32.38 -2.06
CA VAL A 379 -4.63 -32.15 -1.09
C VAL A 379 -3.52 -33.19 -1.32
N SER A 380 -2.45 -32.81 -2.03
CA SER A 380 -1.30 -33.69 -2.27
C SER A 380 -0.37 -33.70 -1.06
N LYS A 381 -0.33 -34.82 -0.31
CA LYS A 381 0.53 -34.98 0.87
C LYS A 381 2.01 -34.72 0.56
N ASP A 382 2.52 -35.24 -0.56
CA ASP A 382 3.91 -35.02 -1.00
C ASP A 382 4.23 -33.53 -1.25
N PHE A 383 3.29 -32.78 -1.84
CA PHE A 383 3.43 -31.33 -2.04
C PHE A 383 3.44 -30.59 -0.70
N TRP A 384 2.45 -30.84 0.16
CA TRP A 384 2.36 -30.15 1.44
C TRP A 384 3.52 -30.49 2.38
N SER A 385 4.05 -31.72 2.36
CA SER A 385 5.28 -32.07 3.07
C SER A 385 6.51 -31.33 2.54
N GLN A 386 6.62 -31.11 1.22
CA GLN A 386 7.68 -30.29 0.63
C GLN A 386 7.52 -28.80 0.99
N GLU A 387 6.31 -28.25 0.97
CA GLU A 387 6.04 -26.87 1.39
C GLU A 387 6.36 -26.66 2.87
N VAL A 388 5.94 -27.56 3.76
CA VAL A 388 6.23 -27.48 5.20
C VAL A 388 7.73 -27.57 5.48
N HIS A 389 8.46 -28.42 4.77
CA HIS A 389 9.92 -28.46 4.85
C HIS A 389 10.57 -27.15 4.38
N GLN A 390 10.15 -26.61 3.22
CA GLN A 390 10.66 -25.33 2.71
C GLN A 390 10.37 -24.16 3.65
N VAL A 391 9.15 -24.07 4.20
CA VAL A 391 8.77 -23.05 5.19
C VAL A 391 9.62 -23.19 6.45
N ARG A 392 9.86 -24.41 6.96
CA ARG A 392 10.71 -24.62 8.13
C ARG A 392 12.16 -24.19 7.87
N GLU A 393 12.76 -24.54 6.72
CA GLU A 393 14.12 -24.11 6.39
C GLU A 393 14.22 -22.60 6.12
N TYR A 394 13.17 -21.98 5.57
CA TYR A 394 13.07 -20.52 5.46
C TYR A 394 13.05 -19.85 6.84
N LEU A 395 12.17 -20.29 7.75
CA LEU A 395 12.07 -19.74 9.11
C LEU A 395 13.39 -19.92 9.88
N LYS A 396 14.02 -21.10 9.81
CA LYS A 396 15.35 -21.34 10.39
C LYS A 396 16.41 -20.39 9.85
N ARG A 397 16.44 -20.12 8.53
CA ARG A 397 17.51 -19.32 7.91
C ARG A 397 17.33 -17.82 8.13
N GLU A 398 16.10 -17.32 7.97
CA GLU A 398 15.79 -15.88 7.98
C GLU A 398 15.39 -15.36 9.37
N VAL A 399 14.70 -16.17 10.20
CA VAL A 399 14.19 -15.77 11.53
C VAL A 399 15.03 -16.35 12.68
N ASN A 400 15.53 -17.58 12.54
CA ASN A 400 16.43 -18.26 13.48
C ASN A 400 16.02 -18.17 14.97
N GLU A 401 16.83 -17.54 15.83
CA GLU A 401 16.58 -17.44 17.28
C GLU A 401 15.45 -16.45 17.64
N ASP A 402 15.06 -15.58 16.71
CA ASP A 402 13.94 -14.63 16.87
C ASP A 402 12.56 -15.28 16.57
N LEU A 403 12.50 -16.60 16.27
CA LEU A 403 11.25 -17.30 15.93
C LEU A 403 10.38 -17.55 17.19
N PRO A 404 9.12 -17.07 17.26
CA PRO A 404 8.26 -17.29 18.43
C PRO A 404 7.96 -18.77 18.68
N GLU A 405 7.95 -19.19 19.96
CA GLU A 405 7.67 -20.57 20.36
C GLU A 405 6.33 -21.11 19.83
N GLU A 406 5.31 -20.25 19.74
CA GLU A 406 4.00 -20.61 19.18
C GLU A 406 4.06 -20.87 17.66
N MET A 407 4.90 -20.15 16.90
CA MET A 407 5.10 -20.42 15.48
C MET A 407 5.78 -21.77 15.27
N GLU A 408 6.82 -22.07 16.06
CA GLU A 408 7.50 -23.35 16.07
C GLU A 408 6.56 -24.50 16.51
N ARG A 409 5.64 -24.25 17.46
CA ARG A 409 4.58 -25.20 17.85
C ARG A 409 3.58 -25.43 16.72
N GLN A 410 3.10 -24.38 16.04
CA GLN A 410 2.18 -24.52 14.92
C GLN A 410 2.81 -25.24 13.73
N MET A 411 4.11 -25.06 13.47
CA MET A 411 4.84 -25.83 12.47
C MET A 411 4.92 -27.33 12.81
N LYS A 412 5.11 -27.70 14.09
CA LYS A 412 5.07 -29.11 14.53
C LYS A 412 3.68 -29.71 14.39
N LEU A 413 2.64 -29.01 14.87
CA LEU A 413 1.25 -29.42 14.69
C LEU A 413 0.85 -29.55 13.21
N LEU A 414 1.52 -28.84 12.30
CA LEU A 414 1.27 -28.92 10.86
C LEU A 414 1.94 -30.16 10.24
N GLU A 415 3.14 -30.53 10.68
CA GLU A 415 3.79 -31.81 10.33
C GLU A 415 2.98 -32.99 10.86
N GLU A 416 2.61 -32.98 12.15
CA GLU A 416 1.80 -34.03 12.79
C GLU A 416 0.48 -34.28 12.03
N ARG A 417 -0.26 -33.22 11.66
CA ARG A 417 -1.48 -33.35 10.83
C ARG A 417 -1.23 -33.93 9.44
N LEU A 418 -0.08 -33.61 8.82
CA LEU A 418 0.27 -34.21 7.52
C LEU A 418 0.62 -35.69 7.68
N GLU A 419 1.36 -36.06 8.73
CA GLU A 419 1.66 -37.45 9.06
C GLU A 419 0.38 -38.27 9.32
N GLU A 420 -0.53 -37.77 10.16
CA GLU A 420 -1.82 -38.41 10.48
C GLU A 420 -2.75 -38.55 9.26
N SER A 421 -2.72 -37.62 8.30
CA SER A 421 -3.56 -37.71 7.09
C SER A 421 -3.19 -38.93 6.24
N THR A 422 -4.04 -39.96 6.26
CA THR A 422 -3.80 -41.30 5.68
C THR A 422 -4.96 -41.74 4.80
#